data_AF-A0A9D3M2G1-F1
#
_entry.id   AF-A0A9D3M2G1-F1
#
_cell.length_a   1.000
_cell.length_b   1.000
_cell.length_c   1.000
_cell.angle_alpha   90.00
_cell.angle_beta   90.00
_cell.angle_gamma   90.00
#
_symmetry.space_group_name_H-M   'P 1'
#
loop_
_entity.id
_entity.type
_entity.pdbx_description
1 polymer ?
#
loop_
_entity_poly.entity_id
_entity_poly.type
_entity_poly.pdbx_seq_one_letter_code
_entity_poly.pdbx_strand_id
1 'polypeptide(L)'
;MVMKSSVEEDEAGWGLGIPEKMKNNANWVDITQDFRGACKELNLGELLHDKLFGLFEAMSAIEMMDPKMDAGMIGNQVNRKVLNFQQAVKDGAIRVKDLSLPELIGIMDTCFCCLITWLEGHSLAQTVFTCLYVHNPVYAMFVRAQP
;
A
#
# COMPACT_ATOMS: atom_id res chain seq x y z
N MET A 1 -49.28 -3.98 -4.22
CA MET A 1 -48.76 -4.43 -5.52
C MET A 1 -47.24 -4.36 -5.43
N VAL A 2 -46.61 -5.48 -5.05
CA VAL A 2 -45.15 -5.54 -4.86
C VAL A 2 -44.54 -5.84 -6.22
N MET A 3 -43.84 -4.85 -6.78
CA MET A 3 -43.08 -5.01 -8.01
C MET A 3 -41.85 -5.90 -7.70
N LYS A 4 -41.86 -7.11 -8.25
CA LYS A 4 -40.63 -7.91 -8.41
C LYS A 4 -39.78 -7.19 -9.46
N SER A 5 -38.68 -6.57 -9.02
CA SER A 5 -37.59 -6.23 -9.92
C SER A 5 -36.81 -7.52 -10.18
N SER A 6 -37.02 -8.11 -11.35
CA SER A 6 -36.14 -9.14 -11.89
C SER A 6 -34.75 -8.52 -12.02
N VAL A 7 -33.82 -8.94 -11.17
CA VAL A 7 -32.40 -8.69 -11.38
C VAL A 7 -32.00 -9.66 -12.47
N GLU A 8 -31.89 -9.16 -13.70
CA GLU A 8 -31.19 -9.86 -14.76
C GLU A 8 -29.74 -10.00 -14.29
N GLU A 9 -29.28 -11.24 -14.12
CA GLU A 9 -27.87 -11.55 -13.89
C GLU A 9 -27.12 -11.13 -15.16
N ASP A 10 -26.57 -9.91 -15.14
CA ASP A 10 -25.58 -9.51 -16.12
C ASP A 10 -24.45 -10.55 -16.07
N GLU A 11 -24.37 -11.40 -17.09
CA GLU A 11 -23.14 -12.08 -17.51
C GLU A 11 -22.13 -11.03 -17.98
N ALA A 12 -21.75 -10.13 -17.08
CA ALA A 12 -20.52 -9.37 -17.18
C ALA A 12 -19.39 -10.39 -16.92
N GLY A 13 -19.03 -11.11 -17.99
CA GLY A 13 -17.73 -11.76 -18.08
C GLY A 13 -16.71 -10.72 -17.65
N TRP A 14 -16.03 -10.98 -16.53
CA TRP A 14 -14.97 -10.11 -16.04
C TRP A 14 -13.93 -10.08 -17.16
N GLY A 15 -13.90 -9.00 -17.94
CA GLY A 15 -13.11 -8.82 -19.16
C GLY A 15 -11.60 -8.73 -18.90
N LEU A 16 -11.10 -9.56 -17.98
CA LEU A 16 -9.70 -9.74 -17.66
C LEU A 16 -9.17 -10.83 -18.60
N GLY A 17 -8.99 -10.46 -19.86
CA GLY A 17 -8.03 -11.18 -20.68
C GLY A 17 -6.70 -11.24 -19.93
N ILE A 18 -6.02 -12.40 -19.98
CA ILE A 18 -4.77 -12.62 -19.24
C ILE A 18 -3.82 -11.45 -19.56
N PRO A 19 -3.43 -10.64 -18.56
CA PRO A 19 -2.54 -9.50 -18.77
C PRO A 19 -1.29 -9.95 -19.51
N GLU A 20 -0.79 -9.17 -20.48
CA GLU A 20 0.38 -9.57 -21.28
C GLU A 20 1.60 -9.95 -20.44
N LYS A 21 1.72 -9.37 -19.24
CA LYS A 21 2.77 -9.67 -18.26
C LYS A 21 2.68 -11.08 -17.64
N MET A 22 1.52 -11.75 -17.74
CA MET A 22 1.28 -13.12 -17.29
C MET A 22 1.40 -14.16 -18.41
N LYS A 23 1.82 -13.76 -19.63
CA LYS A 23 2.26 -14.66 -20.71
C LYS A 23 3.62 -15.29 -20.38
N ASN A 24 3.76 -15.88 -19.20
CA ASN A 24 4.70 -16.99 -19.06
C ASN A 24 4.13 -18.19 -19.84
N ASN A 25 4.97 -19.17 -20.18
CA ASN A 25 4.61 -20.37 -20.95
C ASN A 25 3.56 -21.31 -20.26
N ALA A 26 2.78 -20.78 -19.32
CA ALA A 26 1.76 -21.49 -18.57
C ALA A 26 0.41 -21.43 -19.30
N ASN A 27 -0.26 -22.58 -19.38
CA ASN A 27 -1.60 -22.69 -19.93
C ASN A 27 -2.63 -22.38 -18.83
N TRP A 28 -3.03 -21.11 -18.73
CA TRP A 28 -4.03 -20.67 -17.76
C TRP A 28 -5.43 -21.09 -18.19
N VAL A 29 -6.19 -21.65 -17.25
CA VAL A 29 -7.60 -22.02 -17.43
C VAL A 29 -8.43 -21.17 -16.49
N ASP A 30 -9.48 -20.53 -17.02
CA ASP A 30 -10.44 -19.78 -16.22
C ASP A 30 -11.38 -20.76 -15.49
N ILE A 31 -11.38 -20.68 -14.16
CA ILE A 31 -12.22 -21.51 -13.28
C ILE A 31 -13.28 -20.68 -12.54
N THR A 32 -13.54 -19.44 -12.96
CA THR A 32 -14.42 -18.50 -12.24
C THR A 32 -15.82 -19.06 -12.01
N GLN A 33 -16.41 -19.68 -13.04
CA GLN A 33 -17.77 -20.23 -12.96
C GLN A 33 -17.82 -21.50 -12.11
N ASP A 34 -16.86 -22.41 -12.30
CA ASP A 34 -16.74 -23.64 -11.52
C ASP A 34 -16.57 -23.34 -10.02
N PHE A 35 -15.70 -22.37 -9.71
CA PHE A 35 -15.47 -21.91 -8.34
C PHE A 35 -16.73 -21.31 -7.71
N ARG A 36 -17.43 -20.41 -8.42
CA ARG A 36 -18.71 -19.84 -7.96
C ARG A 36 -19.78 -20.90 -7.77
N GLY A 37 -19.81 -21.92 -8.64
CA GLY A 37 -20.70 -23.07 -8.51
C GLY A 37 -20.47 -23.83 -7.20
N ALA A 38 -19.22 -24.21 -6.93
CA ALA A 38 -18.84 -24.92 -5.71
C ALA A 38 -19.13 -24.10 -4.43
N CYS A 39 -18.94 -22.77 -4.47
CA CYS A 39 -19.26 -21.91 -3.32
C CYS A 39 -20.75 -21.93 -2.92
N LYS A 40 -21.67 -22.28 -3.83
CA LYS A 40 -23.12 -22.37 -3.51
C LYS A 40 -23.46 -23.55 -2.60
N GLU A 41 -22.56 -24.53 -2.47
CA GLU A 41 -22.73 -25.68 -1.59
C GLU A 41 -22.44 -25.37 -0.12
N LEU A 42 -21.76 -24.25 0.16
CA LEU A 42 -21.46 -23.80 1.52
C LEU A 42 -22.70 -23.21 2.20
N ASN A 43 -23.00 -23.69 3.41
CA ASN A 43 -24.06 -23.12 4.23
C ASN A 43 -23.61 -21.83 4.92
N LEU A 44 -24.58 -21.04 5.38
CA LEU A 44 -24.30 -19.83 6.15
C LEU A 44 -23.48 -20.19 7.42
N GLY A 45 -22.31 -19.57 7.55
CA GLY A 45 -21.40 -19.79 8.68
C GLY A 45 -20.35 -20.88 8.44
N GLU A 46 -20.38 -21.57 7.29
CA GLU A 46 -19.32 -22.48 6.90
C GLU A 46 -18.16 -21.74 6.20
N LEU A 47 -16.94 -22.21 6.45
CA LEU A 47 -15.72 -21.67 5.87
C LEU A 47 -14.81 -22.83 5.46
N LEU A 48 -14.36 -22.83 4.21
CA LEU A 48 -13.36 -23.76 3.71
C LEU A 48 -11.96 -23.14 3.90
N HIS A 49 -11.12 -23.77 4.71
CA HIS A 49 -9.72 -23.39 4.86
C HIS A 49 -8.85 -24.61 5.20
N ASP A 50 -7.54 -24.47 5.08
CA ASP A 50 -6.59 -25.52 5.47
C ASP A 50 -6.60 -25.75 6.99
N LYS A 51 -6.36 -26.99 7.42
CA LYS A 51 -6.37 -27.37 8.86
C LYS A 51 -5.33 -26.62 9.68
N LEU A 52 -4.24 -26.18 9.06
CA LEU A 52 -3.16 -25.44 9.72
C LEU A 52 -3.39 -23.92 9.70
N PHE A 53 -4.34 -23.43 8.91
CA PHE A 53 -4.63 -22.00 8.81
C PHE A 53 -5.59 -21.58 9.94
N GLY A 54 -5.12 -20.70 10.82
CA GLY A 54 -5.90 -20.20 11.95
C GLY A 54 -6.70 -18.95 11.57
N LEU A 55 -7.94 -18.83 12.08
CA LEU A 55 -8.75 -17.61 11.89
C LEU A 55 -8.09 -16.34 12.46
N PHE A 56 -7.24 -16.49 13.48
CA PHE A 56 -6.47 -15.36 14.01
C PHE A 56 -5.47 -14.81 12.98
N GLU A 57 -4.90 -15.67 12.14
CA GLU A 57 -4.00 -15.25 11.05
C GLU A 57 -4.79 -14.50 9.96
N ALA A 58 -6.01 -14.97 9.68
CA ALA A 58 -6.92 -14.31 8.74
C ALA A 58 -7.28 -12.87 9.16
N MET A 59 -7.28 -12.55 10.46
CA MET A 59 -7.52 -11.19 10.94
C MET A 59 -6.45 -10.17 10.51
N SER A 60 -5.26 -10.64 10.14
CA SER A 60 -4.18 -9.78 9.63
C SER A 60 -4.19 -9.62 8.11
N ALA A 61 -5.10 -10.31 7.41
CA ALA A 61 -5.21 -10.24 5.95
C ALA A 61 -5.62 -8.84 5.49
N ILE A 62 -5.02 -8.39 4.39
CA ILE A 62 -5.36 -7.12 3.74
C ILE A 62 -6.60 -7.35 2.87
N GLU A 63 -7.65 -6.57 3.14
CA GLU A 63 -8.84 -6.53 2.30
C GLU A 63 -8.61 -5.57 1.12
N MET A 64 -8.58 -6.12 -0.09
CA MET A 64 -8.43 -5.31 -1.30
C MET A 64 -9.64 -4.41 -1.52
N MET A 65 -9.41 -3.21 -2.06
CA MET A 65 -10.44 -2.19 -2.31
C MET A 65 -11.08 -1.56 -1.06
N ASP A 66 -10.69 -1.96 0.16
CA ASP A 66 -11.12 -1.26 1.37
C ASP A 66 -10.26 0.00 1.60
N PRO A 67 -10.84 1.20 1.77
CA PRO A 67 -10.09 2.45 1.95
C PRO A 67 -9.12 2.50 3.13
N LYS A 68 -9.34 1.69 4.18
CA LYS A 68 -8.52 1.71 5.41
C LYS A 68 -7.47 0.59 5.41
N MET A 69 -7.77 -0.54 4.80
CA MET A 69 -6.90 -1.71 4.77
C MET A 69 -6.01 -1.75 3.51
N ASP A 70 -6.48 -1.20 2.38
CA ASP A 70 -5.76 -1.18 1.11
C ASP A 70 -5.01 0.15 0.91
N ALA A 71 -3.69 0.12 1.10
CA ALA A 71 -2.82 1.27 0.87
C ALA A 71 -2.88 1.78 -0.59
N GLY A 72 -3.23 0.92 -1.55
CA GLY A 72 -3.44 1.29 -2.96
C GLY A 72 -4.64 2.23 -3.16
N MET A 73 -5.62 2.20 -2.26
CA MET A 73 -6.79 3.07 -2.29
C MET A 73 -6.49 4.49 -1.80
N ILE A 74 -5.60 4.64 -0.81
CA ILE A 74 -5.25 5.94 -0.20
C ILE A 74 -4.53 6.86 -1.21
N GLY A 75 -3.73 6.29 -2.11
CA GLY A 75 -3.02 7.05 -3.16
C GLY A 75 -3.93 7.79 -4.15
N ASN A 76 -5.19 7.39 -4.27
CA ASN A 76 -6.18 8.00 -5.16
C ASN A 76 -7.17 8.95 -4.45
N GLN A 77 -7.26 8.91 -3.12
CA GLN A 77 -8.25 9.69 -2.36
C GLN A 77 -7.75 11.08 -1.96
N VAL A 78 -6.45 11.23 -1.76
CA VAL A 78 -5.82 12.52 -1.51
C VAL A 78 -5.02 12.84 -2.76
N ASN A 79 -5.20 14.01 -3.35
CA ASN A 79 -4.44 14.50 -4.52
C ASN A 79 -2.96 14.78 -4.18
N ARG A 80 -2.38 13.98 -3.28
CA ARG A 80 -1.05 14.07 -2.72
C ARG A 80 -0.19 13.04 -3.43
N LYS A 81 0.60 13.52 -4.39
CA LYS A 81 1.65 12.73 -5.03
C LYS A 81 2.58 12.20 -3.94
N VAL A 82 2.65 10.88 -3.77
CA VAL A 82 3.65 10.26 -2.90
C VAL A 82 4.99 10.36 -3.63
N LEU A 83 5.82 11.29 -3.17
CA LEU A 83 7.12 11.56 -3.77
C LEU A 83 8.18 10.66 -3.13
N ASN A 84 8.92 9.92 -3.95
CA ASN A 84 10.18 9.35 -3.50
C ASN A 84 11.23 10.47 -3.32
N PHE A 85 12.33 10.18 -2.62
CA PHE A 85 13.38 11.16 -2.35
C PHE A 85 13.87 11.89 -3.62
N GLN A 86 14.15 11.14 -4.69
CA GLN A 86 14.65 11.72 -5.95
C GLN A 86 13.63 12.62 -6.64
N GLN A 87 12.35 12.23 -6.62
CA GLN A 87 11.25 13.03 -7.15
C GLN A 87 11.02 14.27 -6.29
N ALA A 88 11.10 14.16 -4.97
CA ALA A 88 10.95 15.29 -4.05
C ALA A 88 12.06 16.34 -4.24
N VAL A 89 13.29 15.91 -4.51
CA VAL A 89 14.39 16.82 -4.84
C VAL A 89 14.17 17.48 -6.21
N LYS A 90 13.74 16.72 -7.23
CA LYS A 90 13.47 17.25 -8.58
C LYS A 90 12.30 18.23 -8.61
N ASP A 91 11.24 17.93 -7.88
CA ASP A 91 10.03 18.77 -7.76
C ASP A 91 10.27 19.97 -6.81
N GLY A 92 11.46 20.10 -6.21
CA GLY A 92 11.83 21.18 -5.30
C GLY A 92 11.14 21.11 -3.93
N ALA A 93 10.42 20.03 -3.64
CA ALA A 93 9.76 19.79 -2.36
C ALA A 93 10.76 19.57 -1.22
N ILE A 94 11.98 19.10 -1.54
CA ILE A 94 13.09 18.89 -0.60
C ILE A 94 14.36 19.52 -1.14
N ARG A 95 15.09 20.22 -0.27
CA ARG A 95 16.40 20.81 -0.59
C ARG A 95 17.50 20.03 0.09
N VAL A 96 18.55 19.71 -0.67
CA VAL A 96 19.71 18.94 -0.21
C VAL A 96 21.03 19.72 -0.31
N LYS A 97 20.98 20.93 -0.87
CA LYS A 97 22.11 21.85 -1.04
C LYS A 97 21.72 23.23 -0.53
N ASP A 98 22.72 24.03 -0.17
CA ASP A 98 22.56 25.43 0.25
C ASP A 98 21.58 25.61 1.43
N LEU A 99 21.59 24.63 2.35
CA LEU A 99 20.82 24.71 3.60
C LEU A 99 21.51 25.66 4.57
N SER A 100 20.75 26.58 5.14
CA SER A 100 21.23 27.42 6.23
C SER A 100 21.39 26.61 7.53
N LEU A 101 22.24 27.09 8.45
CA LEU A 101 22.43 26.44 9.76
C LEU A 101 21.11 26.20 10.52
N PRO A 102 20.17 27.16 10.60
CA PRO A 102 18.88 26.92 11.25
C PRO A 102 18.06 25.80 10.60
N GLU A 103 18.09 25.69 9.27
CA GLU A 103 17.35 24.65 8.54
C GLU A 103 17.96 23.27 8.77
N LEU A 104 19.28 23.17 8.81
CA LEU A 104 19.97 21.92 9.14
C LEU A 104 19.62 21.46 10.56
N ILE A 105 19.63 22.37 11.53
CA ILE A 105 19.22 22.08 12.91
C ILE A 105 17.76 21.63 12.94
N GLY A 106 16.86 22.29 12.22
CA GLY A 106 15.44 21.90 12.15
C GLY A 106 15.23 20.51 11.54
N ILE A 107 16.01 20.14 10.52
CA ILE A 107 15.99 18.79 9.95
C ILE A 107 16.48 17.76 10.97
N MET A 108 17.58 18.05 11.68
CA MET A 108 18.12 17.17 12.73
C MET A 108 17.10 16.97 13.86
N ASP A 109 16.49 18.06 14.34
CA ASP A 109 15.48 18.03 15.40
C ASP A 109 14.27 17.18 14.99
N THR A 110 13.76 17.38 13.77
CA THR A 110 12.66 16.56 13.22
C THR A 110 13.05 15.07 13.13
N CYS A 111 14.29 14.76 12.71
CA CYS A 111 14.78 13.38 12.67
C CYS A 111 14.83 12.76 14.07
N PHE A 112 15.28 13.51 15.08
CA PHE A 112 15.30 13.05 16.47
C PHE A 112 13.89 12.88 17.04
N CYS A 113 12.95 13.79 16.75
CA CYS A 113 11.56 13.61 17.13
C CYS A 113 10.98 12.31 16.54
N CYS A 114 11.16 12.05 15.24
CA CYS A 114 10.71 10.81 14.61
C CYS A 114 11.35 9.57 15.25
N LEU A 115 12.63 9.65 15.62
CA LEU A 115 13.34 8.56 16.30
C LEU A 115 12.75 8.30 17.69
N ILE A 116 12.52 9.36 18.48
CA ILE A 116 11.95 9.25 19.83
C ILE A 116 10.54 8.66 19.77
N THR A 117 9.69 9.16 18.86
CA THR A 117 8.33 8.63 18.67
C THR A 117 8.33 7.14 18.29
N TRP A 118 9.31 6.71 17.49
CA TRP A 118 9.48 5.27 17.21
C TRP A 118 9.86 4.49 18.47
N LEU A 119 10.80 5.00 19.28
CA LEU A 119 11.21 4.37 20.54
C LEU A 119 10.09 4.32 21.58
N GLU A 120 9.11 5.24 21.51
CA GLU A 120 7.89 5.22 22.34
C GLU A 120 6.86 4.15 21.89
N GLY A 121 7.11 3.44 20.79
CA GLY A 121 6.33 2.28 20.36
C GLY A 121 5.48 2.47 19.11
N HIS A 122 5.56 3.63 18.45
CA HIS A 122 4.89 3.83 17.16
C HIS A 122 5.59 3.06 16.04
N SER A 123 4.91 2.83 14.91
CA SER A 123 5.50 2.07 13.81
C SER A 123 6.63 2.86 13.10
N LEU A 124 7.65 2.14 12.64
CA LEU A 124 8.77 2.73 11.91
C LEU A 124 8.32 3.41 10.59
N ALA A 125 7.36 2.79 9.90
CA ALA A 125 6.78 3.29 8.66
C ALA A 125 6.05 4.64 8.83
N GLN A 126 5.43 4.87 10.00
CA GLN A 126 4.70 6.10 10.31
C GLN A 126 5.55 7.17 11.00
N THR A 127 6.81 6.86 11.33
CA THR A 127 7.71 7.76 12.06
C THR A 127 8.97 8.04 11.25
N VAL A 128 10.07 7.30 11.47
CA VAL A 128 11.38 7.54 10.85
C VAL A 128 11.30 7.53 9.32
N PHE A 129 10.55 6.59 8.73
CA PHE A 129 10.43 6.50 7.27
C PHE A 129 9.57 7.59 6.64
N THR A 130 8.90 8.43 7.42
CA THR A 130 8.27 9.65 6.90
C THR A 130 9.30 10.74 6.58
N CYS A 131 10.48 10.70 7.21
CA CYS A 131 11.56 11.62 6.95
C CYS A 131 12.35 11.20 5.70
N LEU A 132 12.05 11.85 4.57
CA LEU A 132 12.67 11.54 3.27
C LEU A 132 14.20 11.67 3.27
N TYR A 133 14.80 12.50 4.13
CA TYR A 133 16.27 12.62 4.26
C TYR A 133 16.94 11.32 4.73
N VAL A 134 16.24 10.45 5.47
CA VAL A 134 16.78 9.16 5.95
C VAL A 134 16.86 8.13 4.82
N HIS A 135 16.04 8.26 3.78
CA HIS A 135 16.03 7.33 2.65
C HIS A 135 17.31 7.40 1.81
N ASN A 136 18.08 8.49 1.93
CA ASN A 136 19.38 8.61 1.28
C ASN A 136 20.41 9.29 2.20
N PRO A 137 21.14 8.51 3.02
CA PRO A 137 22.05 9.06 4.03
C PRO A 137 23.26 9.80 3.42
N VAL A 138 23.57 9.57 2.14
CA VAL A 138 24.65 10.28 1.44
C VAL A 138 24.39 11.79 1.46
N TYR A 139 23.15 12.23 1.24
CA TYR A 139 22.82 13.66 1.25
C TYR A 139 22.77 14.26 2.66
N ALA A 140 22.50 13.46 3.70
CA ALA A 140 22.56 13.92 5.09
C ALA A 140 23.99 14.15 5.57
N MET A 141 24.98 13.42 5.04
CA MET A 141 26.37 13.47 5.48
C MET A 141 27.23 14.49 4.72
N PHE A 142 26.84 14.87 3.50
CA PHE A 142 27.63 15.77 2.63
C PHE A 142 27.53 17.27 2.97
N VAL A 143 26.76 17.69 3.98
CA VAL A 143 26.68 19.10 4.43
C VAL A 143 28.01 19.59 5.04
N ARG A 144 28.98 18.70 5.27
CA ARG A 144 30.29 19.04 5.86
C ARG A 144 31.50 18.79 4.95
N ALA A 145 31.29 18.56 3.65
CA ALA A 145 32.38 18.31 2.71
C ALA A 145 32.29 19.18 1.46
N GLN A 146 32.38 20.49 1.64
CA GLN A 146 32.93 21.40 0.62
C GLN A 146 33.96 22.29 1.35
N PRO A 147 35.21 22.39 0.88
CA PRO A 147 36.21 23.30 1.43
C PRO A 147 35.85 24.77 1.19
#